data_AF-A0A131ZZC3-F1
#
_entry.id   AF-A0A131ZZC3-F1
#
_cell.length_a   1.000
_cell.length_b   1.000
_cell.length_c   1.000
_cell.angle_alpha   90.00
_cell.angle_beta   90.00
_cell.angle_gamma   90.00
#
_symmetry.space_group_name_H-M   'P 1'
#
loop_
_entity.id
_entity.type
_entity.pdbx_description
1 polymer ?
#
loop_
_entity_poly.entity_id
_entity_poly.type
_entity_poly.pdbx_seq_one_letter_code
_entity_poly.pdbx_strand_id
1 'polypeptide(L)'
;MQSSLDEATDPWGVKVERVEIKDVRLPVQLQRAMAAEAEAAREARAKVIAAEGEQRASKALKEAADIMMDSPAALQLRYLQTLSSIAGEKNSTIVFPIPMELFQGFFAENSHHFLRQNNQSTIEQSTMKLTELQV
;
A
#
# COMPACT_ATOMS: atom_id res chain seq x y z
N MET A 1 -28.76 34.56 32.24
CA MET A 1 -28.35 34.13 33.60
C MET A 1 -27.62 35.26 34.32
N GLN A 2 -26.53 35.83 33.81
CA GLN A 2 -25.91 37.03 34.40
C GLN A 2 -26.88 38.21 34.47
N SER A 3 -27.53 38.57 33.36
CA SER A 3 -28.51 39.68 33.31
C SER A 3 -29.67 39.50 34.30
N SER A 4 -30.14 38.27 34.45
CA SER A 4 -31.23 37.89 35.34
C SER A 4 -30.89 38.08 36.82
N LEU A 5 -29.61 37.91 37.17
CA LEU A 5 -29.12 38.07 38.54
C LEU A 5 -28.78 39.54 38.83
N ASP A 6 -28.21 40.26 37.86
CA ASP A 6 -27.89 41.69 37.97
C ASP A 6 -29.17 42.52 38.22
N GLU A 7 -30.21 42.29 37.41
CA GLU A 7 -31.52 42.93 37.56
C GLU A 7 -32.18 42.67 38.93
N ALA A 8 -31.97 41.47 39.49
CA ALA A 8 -32.49 41.12 40.81
C ALA A 8 -31.71 41.78 41.97
N THR A 9 -30.44 42.16 41.75
CA THR A 9 -29.56 42.75 42.77
C THR A 9 -29.48 44.28 42.70
N ASP A 10 -30.00 44.89 41.64
CA ASP A 10 -30.07 46.35 41.46
C ASP A 10 -30.72 47.09 42.65
N PRO A 11 -31.83 46.63 43.27
CA PRO A 11 -32.41 47.29 44.43
C PRO A 11 -31.51 47.31 45.67
N TRP A 12 -30.53 46.40 45.74
CA TRP A 12 -29.55 46.31 46.82
C TRP A 12 -28.28 47.11 46.54
N GLY A 13 -28.17 47.74 45.36
CA GLY A 13 -27.00 48.52 44.96
C GLY A 13 -25.75 47.68 44.70
N VAL A 14 -25.93 46.38 44.39
CA VAL A 14 -24.84 45.44 44.13
C VAL A 14 -24.81 45.11 42.64
N LYS A 15 -23.64 45.29 42.01
CA LYS A 15 -23.41 44.99 40.58
C LYS A 15 -22.77 43.62 40.41
N VAL A 16 -23.31 42.79 39.52
CA VAL A 16 -22.82 41.42 39.28
C VAL A 16 -21.81 41.39 38.13
N GLU A 17 -20.51 41.32 38.46
CA GLU A 17 -19.43 41.34 37.46
C GLU A 17 -19.25 40.03 36.68
N ARG A 18 -19.50 38.86 37.29
CA ARG A 18 -19.29 37.55 36.65
C ARG A 18 -20.16 36.47 37.29
N VAL A 19 -20.71 35.59 36.45
CA VAL A 19 -21.42 34.38 36.89
C VAL A 19 -20.75 33.16 36.28
N GLU A 20 -20.33 32.24 37.13
CA GLU A 20 -19.70 30.98 36.74
C GLU A 20 -20.44 29.81 37.39
N ILE A 21 -20.60 28.73 36.63
CA ILE A 21 -21.15 27.48 37.15
C ILE A 21 -20.00 26.73 37.84
N LYS A 22 -20.16 26.45 39.15
CA LYS A 22 -19.13 25.77 39.94
C LYS A 22 -19.18 24.25 39.85
N ASP A 23 -20.37 23.65 39.98
CA ASP A 23 -20.54 22.20 39.99
C ASP A 23 -21.90 21.84 39.36
N VAL A 24 -21.92 20.77 38.56
CA VAL A 24 -23.12 20.17 38.00
C VAL A 24 -23.05 18.68 38.27
N ARG A 25 -23.94 18.19 39.12
CA ARG A 25 -23.98 16.79 39.52
C ARG A 25 -25.02 16.05 38.69
N LEU A 26 -24.56 15.13 37.86
CA LEU A 26 -25.42 14.20 37.14
C LEU A 26 -25.54 12.89 37.94
N PRO A 27 -26.70 12.22 37.90
CA PRO A 27 -26.84 10.87 38.44
C PRO A 27 -25.85 9.92 37.76
N VAL A 28 -25.20 9.04 38.53
CA VAL A 28 -24.19 8.08 38.04
C VAL A 28 -24.73 7.21 36.90
N GLN A 29 -26.01 6.84 36.94
CA GLN A 29 -26.65 6.04 35.90
C GLN A 29 -26.70 6.78 34.55
N LEU A 30 -27.06 8.07 34.56
CA LEU A 30 -27.11 8.89 33.35
C LEU A 30 -25.71 9.17 32.80
N GLN A 31 -24.73 9.44 33.68
CA GLN A 31 -23.36 9.68 33.25
C GLN A 31 -22.76 8.47 32.52
N ARG A 32 -23.05 7.25 33.00
CA ARG A 32 -22.62 6.01 32.34
C ARG A 32 -23.32 5.79 31.00
N ALA A 33 -24.62 6.03 30.93
CA ALA A 33 -25.38 5.91 29.68
C ALA A 33 -24.88 6.90 28.61
N MET A 34 -24.68 8.17 29.00
CA MET A 34 -24.13 9.20 28.11
C MET A 34 -22.70 8.87 27.65
N ALA A 35 -21.84 8.36 28.54
CA ALA A 35 -20.49 7.95 28.17
C ALA A 35 -20.50 6.80 27.16
N ALA A 36 -21.36 5.80 27.37
CA ALA A 36 -21.50 4.67 26.45
C ALA A 36 -22.03 5.10 25.07
N GLU A 37 -23.02 5.99 25.04
CA GLU A 37 -23.56 6.55 23.79
C GLU A 37 -22.51 7.41 23.06
N ALA A 38 -21.79 8.26 23.80
CA ALA A 38 -20.73 9.08 23.23
C ALA A 38 -19.60 8.24 22.62
N GLU A 39 -19.20 7.15 23.27
CA GLU A 39 -18.17 6.25 22.75
C GLU A 39 -18.67 5.53 21.49
N ALA A 40 -19.89 4.99 21.50
CA ALA A 40 -20.47 4.33 20.33
C ALA A 40 -20.59 5.30 19.13
N ALA A 41 -21.02 6.53 19.37
CA ALA A 41 -21.09 7.57 18.34
C ALA A 41 -19.69 7.95 17.81
N ARG A 42 -18.68 8.00 18.69
CA ARG A 42 -17.30 8.28 18.32
C ARG A 42 -16.70 7.17 17.46
N GLU A 43 -16.86 5.91 17.87
CA GLU A 43 -16.40 4.75 17.11
C GLU A 43 -17.06 4.67 15.73
N ALA A 44 -18.38 4.88 15.67
CA ALA A 44 -19.11 4.88 14.41
C ALA A 44 -18.58 5.96 13.45
N ARG A 45 -18.39 7.20 13.96
CA ARG A 45 -17.81 8.30 13.17
C ARG A 45 -16.38 7.99 12.73
N ALA A 46 -15.56 7.42 13.61
CA ALA A 46 -14.19 7.05 13.27
C ALA A 46 -14.14 6.05 12.10
N LYS A 47 -15.03 5.04 12.08
CA LYS A 47 -15.13 4.07 10.97
C LYS A 47 -15.53 4.74 9.65
N VAL A 48 -16.50 5.65 9.68
CA VAL A 48 -16.90 6.40 8.47
C VAL A 48 -15.74 7.24 7.95
N ILE A 49 -15.06 7.99 8.82
CA ILE A 49 -13.92 8.82 8.42
C ILE A 49 -12.78 7.97 7.86
N ALA A 50 -12.49 6.81 8.47
CA ALA A 50 -11.48 5.89 7.97
C ALA A 50 -11.83 5.36 6.58
N ALA A 51 -13.06 4.90 6.37
CA ALA A 51 -13.53 4.40 5.08
C ALA A 51 -13.51 5.47 3.99
N GLU A 52 -13.94 6.70 4.30
CA GLU A 52 -13.84 7.82 3.37
C GLU A 52 -12.39 8.21 3.08
N GLY A 53 -11.53 8.18 4.10
CA GLY A 53 -10.10 8.44 3.97
C GLY A 53 -9.44 7.43 3.04
N GLU A 54 -9.76 6.15 3.21
CA GLU A 54 -9.29 5.07 2.35
C GLU A 54 -9.77 5.23 0.91
N GLN A 55 -11.06 5.52 0.69
CA GLN A 55 -11.59 5.77 -0.65
C GLN A 55 -10.87 6.95 -1.35
N ARG A 56 -10.67 8.07 -0.64
CA ARG A 56 -9.95 9.24 -1.18
C ARG A 56 -8.50 8.89 -1.51
N ALA A 57 -7.82 8.14 -0.64
CA ALA A 57 -6.46 7.68 -0.88
C ALA A 57 -6.37 6.75 -2.09
N SER A 58 -7.27 5.77 -2.21
CA SER A 58 -7.33 4.85 -3.36
C SER A 58 -7.55 5.61 -4.68
N LYS A 59 -8.42 6.62 -4.68
CA LYS A 59 -8.66 7.45 -5.87
C LYS A 59 -7.40 8.22 -6.29
N ALA A 60 -6.73 8.87 -5.34
CA ALA A 60 -5.49 9.60 -5.62
C ALA A 60 -4.37 8.66 -6.11
N LEU A 61 -4.26 7.46 -5.53
CA LEU A 61 -3.30 6.45 -5.97
C LEU A 61 -3.59 5.94 -7.39
N LYS A 62 -4.88 5.74 -7.73
CA LYS A 62 -5.30 5.38 -9.08
C LYS A 62 -4.90 6.46 -10.08
N GLU A 63 -5.23 7.72 -9.81
CA GLU A 63 -4.86 8.84 -10.68
C GLU A 63 -3.34 8.93 -10.86
N ALA A 64 -2.57 8.76 -9.78
CA ALA A 64 -1.12 8.71 -9.87
C ALA A 64 -0.62 7.53 -10.72
N ALA A 65 -1.23 6.35 -10.61
CA ALA A 65 -0.87 5.19 -11.42
C ALA A 65 -1.19 5.39 -12.91
N ASP A 66 -2.36 5.99 -13.21
CA ASP A 66 -2.77 6.33 -14.58
C ASP A 66 -1.73 7.28 -15.22
N ILE A 67 -1.33 8.34 -14.51
CA ILE A 67 -0.29 9.29 -14.96
C ILE A 67 1.07 8.59 -15.17
N MET A 68 1.41 7.63 -14.32
CA MET A 68 2.65 6.86 -14.47
C MET A 68 2.63 5.93 -15.68
N MET A 69 1.46 5.38 -16.02
CA MET A 69 1.30 4.54 -17.20
C MET A 69 1.49 5.35 -18.48
N ASP A 70 1.02 6.61 -18.49
CA ASP A 70 1.20 7.53 -19.63
C ASP A 70 2.67 7.92 -19.86
N SER A 71 3.53 7.86 -18.83
CA SER A 71 4.95 8.22 -18.92
C SER A 71 5.88 7.12 -18.40
N PRO A 72 6.41 6.26 -19.29
CA PRO A 72 7.35 5.19 -18.90
C PRO A 72 8.60 5.68 -18.15
N ALA A 73 9.05 6.91 -18.43
CA ALA A 73 10.18 7.53 -17.74
C ALA A 73 9.89 7.79 -16.24
N ALA A 74 8.63 8.04 -15.87
CA ALA A 74 8.24 8.26 -14.48
C ALA A 74 8.43 6.98 -13.63
N LEU A 75 8.14 5.81 -14.21
CA LEU A 75 8.33 4.52 -13.53
C LEU A 75 9.82 4.24 -13.28
N GLN A 76 10.66 4.55 -14.26
CA GLN A 76 12.12 4.40 -14.14
C GLN A 76 12.71 5.34 -13.08
N LEU A 77 12.24 6.60 -13.01
CA LEU A 77 12.65 7.53 -11.96
C LEU A 77 12.21 7.07 -10.56
N ARG A 78 10.97 6.57 -10.43
CA ARG A 78 10.49 5.96 -9.18
C ARG A 78 11.37 4.78 -8.77
N TYR A 79 11.71 3.90 -9.72
CA TYR A 79 12.60 2.77 -9.47
C TYR A 79 13.97 3.22 -8.95
N LEU A 80 14.59 4.21 -9.59
CA LEU A 80 15.86 4.78 -9.13
C LEU A 80 15.76 5.45 -7.76
N GLN A 81 14.66 6.15 -7.46
CA GLN A 81 14.40 6.73 -6.13
C GLN A 81 14.26 5.65 -5.06
N THR A 82 13.52 4.57 -5.35
CA THR A 82 13.39 3.43 -4.43
C THR A 82 14.74 2.77 -4.19
N LEU A 83 15.56 2.58 -5.23
CA LEU A 83 16.92 2.07 -5.08
C LEU A 83 17.80 2.99 -4.23
N SER A 84 17.74 4.31 -4.45
CA SER A 84 18.50 5.28 -3.65
C SER A 84 18.05 5.29 -2.19
N SER A 85 16.76 5.13 -1.93
CA SER A 85 16.20 5.06 -0.57
C SER A 85 16.68 3.79 0.16
N ILE A 86 16.62 2.64 -0.52
CA ILE A 86 17.07 1.35 0.03
C ILE A 86 18.59 1.35 0.23
N ALA A 87 19.36 1.93 -0.70
CA ALA A 87 20.82 2.00 -0.59
C ALA A 87 21.29 2.93 0.55
N GLY A 88 20.46 3.90 0.96
CA GLY A 88 20.74 4.78 2.10
C GLY A 88 20.49 4.11 3.47
N GLU A 89 19.55 3.17 3.54
CA GLU A 89 19.32 2.34 4.73
C GLU A 89 20.29 1.16 4.72
N LYS A 90 21.19 1.09 5.71
CA LYS A 90 22.30 0.12 5.80
C LYS A 90 21.85 -1.36 5.82
N ASN A 91 21.51 -1.95 4.67
CA ASN A 91 21.32 -3.39 4.49
C ASN A 91 21.82 -3.83 3.10
N SER A 92 22.99 -4.48 3.07
CA SER A 92 23.83 -4.70 1.87
C SER A 92 23.40 -5.85 0.95
N THR A 93 22.18 -6.39 1.08
CA THR A 93 21.69 -7.47 0.22
C THR A 93 20.54 -6.96 -0.65
N ILE A 94 20.90 -6.50 -1.85
CA ILE A 94 19.95 -6.04 -2.87
C ILE A 94 19.50 -7.29 -3.64
N VAL A 95 18.32 -7.82 -3.33
CA VAL A 95 17.71 -8.90 -4.12
C VAL A 95 17.07 -8.28 -5.35
N PHE A 96 17.75 -8.43 -6.49
CA PHE A 96 17.27 -7.96 -7.78
C PHE A 96 16.44 -9.08 -8.43
N PRO A 97 15.11 -8.93 -8.62
CA PRO A 97 14.37 -9.83 -9.47
C PRO A 97 14.74 -9.52 -10.92
N ILE A 98 15.73 -10.23 -11.48
CA ILE A 98 16.02 -10.13 -12.92
C ILE A 98 14.95 -10.96 -13.65
N PRO A 99 14.16 -10.34 -14.55
CA PRO A 99 13.21 -11.05 -15.39
C PRO A 99 13.89 -12.17 -16.18
N MET A 100 13.27 -13.35 -16.27
CA MET A 100 13.87 -14.52 -16.94
C MET A 100 14.15 -14.27 -18.44
N GLU A 101 13.52 -13.26 -19.02
CA GLU A 101 13.71 -12.80 -20.41
C GLU A 101 15.15 -12.33 -20.67
N LEU A 102 15.83 -11.74 -19.68
CA LEU A 102 17.23 -11.33 -19.80
C LEU A 102 18.20 -12.52 -19.85
N PHE A 103 17.78 -13.69 -19.35
CA PHE A 103 18.58 -14.91 -19.40
C PHE A 103 18.38 -15.70 -20.70
N GLN A 104 17.33 -15.43 -21.49
CA GLN A 104 17.07 -16.17 -22.73
C GLN A 104 18.23 -16.06 -23.73
N GLY A 105 18.89 -14.90 -23.82
CA GLY A 105 20.07 -14.72 -24.66
C GLY A 105 21.28 -15.56 -24.22
N PHE A 106 21.45 -15.79 -22.92
CA PHE A 106 22.55 -16.59 -22.36
C PHE A 106 22.31 -18.10 -22.48
N PHE A 107 21.05 -18.55 -22.40
CA PHE A 107 20.71 -19.98 -22.52
C PHE A 107 20.48 -20.43 -23.97
N ALA A 108 20.17 -19.52 -24.90
CA ALA A 108 19.97 -19.85 -26.31
C ALA A 108 21.27 -20.26 -27.03
N GLU A 109 22.42 -19.69 -26.64
CA GLU A 109 23.69 -19.89 -27.36
C GLU A 109 24.35 -21.26 -27.12
N ASN A 110 24.07 -21.92 -25.99
CA ASN A 110 24.66 -23.23 -25.65
C ASN A 110 23.95 -24.44 -26.27
N SER A 111 22.81 -24.25 -26.96
CA SER A 111 22.04 -25.38 -27.52
C SER A 111 22.43 -25.77 -28.95
N HIS A 112 23.28 -24.98 -29.63
CA HIS A 112 23.64 -25.23 -31.03
C HIS A 112 24.87 -26.14 -31.26
N HIS A 113 25.63 -26.52 -30.23
CA HIS A 113 26.80 -27.40 -30.41
C HIS A 113 26.48 -28.92 -30.26
N PHE A 114 25.32 -29.29 -29.71
CA PHE A 114 25.04 -30.69 -29.33
C PHE A 114 24.27 -31.52 -30.38
N LEU A 115 23.84 -30.92 -31.50
CA LEU A 115 22.99 -31.60 -32.50
C LEU A 115 23.71 -32.05 -33.77
N ARG A 116 25.04 -31.90 -33.89
CA ARG A 116 25.78 -32.29 -35.10
C ARG A 116 26.48 -33.66 -35.05
N GLN A 117 26.63 -34.30 -33.88
CA GLN A 117 27.33 -35.59 -33.78
C GLN A 117 26.43 -36.83 -33.86
N ASN A 118 25.16 -36.75 -33.44
CA ASN A 118 24.28 -37.94 -33.43
C ASN A 118 23.73 -38.36 -34.80
N ASN A 119 23.86 -37.52 -35.83
CA ASN A 119 23.33 -37.82 -37.17
C ASN A 119 24.35 -38.47 -38.12
N GLN A 120 25.64 -38.59 -37.73
CA GLN A 120 26.65 -39.29 -38.54
C GLN A 120 26.70 -40.79 -38.23
N SER A 121 26.51 -41.20 -36.98
CA SER A 121 26.51 -42.62 -36.60
C SER A 121 25.28 -43.40 -37.09
N THR A 122 24.15 -42.73 -37.29
CA THR A 122 22.91 -43.36 -37.78
C THR A 122 22.94 -43.61 -39.30
N ILE A 123 23.70 -42.82 -40.06
CA ILE A 123 23.81 -42.97 -41.52
C ILE A 123 24.81 -44.08 -41.87
N GLU A 124 25.89 -44.28 -41.10
CA GLU A 124 26.81 -45.41 -41.31
C GLU A 124 26.22 -46.78 -40.91
N GLN A 125 25.29 -46.81 -39.95
CA GLN A 125 24.63 -48.07 -39.55
C GLN A 125 23.53 -48.53 -40.52
N SER A 126 22.89 -47.61 -41.24
CA SER A 126 21.91 -47.98 -42.28
C SER A 126 22.55 -48.44 -43.59
N THR A 127 23.75 -47.97 -43.93
CA THR A 127 24.46 -48.41 -45.14
C THR A 127 25.16 -49.76 -44.98
N MET A 128 25.45 -50.20 -43.74
CA MET A 128 25.98 -51.55 -43.49
C MET A 128 24.92 -52.65 -43.54
N LYS A 129 23.67 -52.38 -43.14
CA LYS A 129 22.58 -53.38 -43.13
C LYS A 129 21.98 -53.69 -44.50
N LEU A 130 22.22 -52.86 -45.52
CA LEU A 130 21.72 -53.08 -46.88
C LEU A 130 22.66 -53.93 -47.73
N THR A 131 23.91 -54.14 -47.31
CA THR A 131 24.89 -54.96 -48.06
C THR A 131 24.90 -56.43 -47.60
N GLU A 132 24.39 -56.75 -46.40
CA GLU A 132 24.26 -58.13 -45.88
C GLU A 132 22.99 -58.87 -46.33
N LEU A 133 22.09 -58.22 -47.09
CA LEU A 133 20.84 -58.85 -47.57
C LEU A 133 20.89 -59.30 -49.06
N GLN A 134 22.05 -59.26 -49.72
CA GLN A 134 22.21 -59.66 -51.12
C GLN A 134 23.34 -60.68 -51.40
N VAL A 135 23.84 -61.41 -50.40
CA VAL A 135 24.66 -62.63 -50.58
C VAL A 135 24.22 -63.68 -49.57
#